data_AF-A0A3E0QF89-F1
#
_entry.id   AF-A0A3E0QF89-F1
#
_cell.length_a   1.000
_cell.length_b   1.000
_cell.length_c   1.000
_cell.angle_alpha   90.00
_cell.angle_beta   90.00
_cell.angle_gamma   90.00
#
_symmetry.space_group_name_H-M   'P 1'
#
loop_
_entity.id
_entity.type
_entity.pdbx_description
1 polymer ?
#
loop_
_entity_poly.entity_id
_entity_poly.type
_entity_poly.pdbx_seq_one_letter_code
_entity_poly.pdbx_strand_id
1 'polypeptide(L)'
;MKKNLYYRQNIGRQNMLKSLILSYFFTFSSWPRLLLEVFIRKNFGERYFTLSSAVTVFSILFLLPGFLQISNVMFQEFHFGKFMAKYASWYVFLFLFLRVSLKHNRDKKRNPSVFDFAKFSLYAGEIDPRFYRLKIPFRKSNPRTVEIFSEPLIFFLGGIGLYLLAQPLGMLLIVCSLFYSLGYAGAYHIGDNFVMDKIDEMICNEELEDSFVNDKDPSETRGFRFYGKKPNDQEMRRKVASLMTVDEEIYEAR
;
A
#
# COMPACT_ATOMS: atom_id res chain seq x y z
N MET A 1 16.77 -21.64 -6.64
CA MET A 1 16.60 -20.68 -7.77
C MET A 1 17.93 -19.95 -7.95
N LYS A 2 18.39 -19.67 -9.17
CA LYS A 2 19.66 -18.94 -9.33
C LYS A 2 19.43 -17.45 -9.06
N LYS A 3 20.23 -16.87 -8.18
CA LYS A 3 20.21 -15.43 -7.89
C LYS A 3 21.30 -14.75 -8.70
N ASN A 4 20.91 -13.74 -9.48
CA ASN A 4 21.84 -12.97 -10.29
C ASN A 4 22.35 -11.74 -9.53
N LEU A 5 23.65 -11.66 -9.26
CA LEU A 5 24.23 -10.51 -8.55
C LEU A 5 24.29 -9.25 -9.43
N TYR A 6 24.36 -9.41 -10.75
CA TYR A 6 24.49 -8.33 -11.71
C TYR A 6 23.18 -7.54 -11.92
N TYR A 7 22.04 -8.25 -11.87
CA TYR A 7 20.71 -7.68 -12.15
C TYR A 7 20.35 -6.49 -11.23
N ARG A 8 20.77 -6.52 -9.96
CA ARG A 8 20.37 -5.52 -8.96
C ARG A 8 20.96 -4.12 -9.15
N GLN A 9 22.02 -3.94 -9.93
CA GLN A 9 22.82 -2.72 -9.85
C GLN A 9 22.63 -1.71 -10.99
N ASN A 10 22.12 -2.07 -12.18
CA ASN A 10 22.45 -1.24 -13.35
C ASN A 10 21.43 -1.03 -14.48
N ILE A 11 20.16 -1.43 -14.37
CA ILE A 11 19.27 -1.34 -15.53
C ILE A 11 17.93 -0.73 -15.13
N GLY A 12 17.78 0.58 -15.36
CA GLY A 12 16.47 1.24 -15.29
C GLY A 12 16.53 2.75 -15.11
N ARG A 13 15.67 3.49 -15.83
CA ARG A 13 15.38 4.89 -15.51
C ARG A 13 14.50 4.93 -14.28
N GLN A 14 15.10 5.18 -13.12
CA GLN A 14 14.31 5.37 -11.91
C GLN A 14 13.75 6.80 -11.87
N ASN A 15 12.42 6.90 -11.94
CA ASN A 15 11.73 8.15 -11.61
C ASN A 15 11.74 8.33 -10.08
N MET A 16 12.87 8.76 -9.52
CA MET A 16 13.10 8.85 -8.07
C MET A 16 12.02 9.68 -7.38
N LEU A 17 11.61 10.80 -7.97
CA LEU A 17 10.56 11.66 -7.41
C LEU A 17 9.21 10.93 -7.28
N LYS A 18 8.79 10.23 -8.33
CA LYS A 18 7.54 9.44 -8.32
C LYS A 18 7.61 8.34 -7.26
N SER A 19 8.73 7.61 -7.20
CA SER A 19 8.95 6.55 -6.21
C SER A 19 8.93 7.09 -4.78
N LEU A 20 9.57 8.24 -4.54
CA LEU A 20 9.61 8.91 -3.25
C LEU A 20 8.20 9.34 -2.83
N ILE A 21 7.44 9.99 -3.71
CA ILE A 21 6.06 10.42 -3.42
C ILE A 21 5.17 9.22 -3.10
N LEU A 22 5.19 8.16 -3.91
CA LEU A 22 4.37 6.98 -3.67
C LEU A 22 4.78 6.24 -2.39
N SER A 23 6.07 6.15 -2.10
CA SER A 23 6.59 5.54 -0.88
C SER A 23 6.21 6.33 0.37
N TYR A 24 6.22 7.66 0.28
CA TYR A 24 5.71 8.53 1.33
C TYR A 24 4.23 8.24 1.60
N PHE A 25 3.37 8.31 0.59
CA PHE A 25 1.94 8.02 0.77
C PHE A 25 1.70 6.60 1.26
N PHE A 26 2.42 5.59 0.75
CA PHE A 26 2.32 4.22 1.25
C PHE A 26 2.63 4.12 2.75
N THR A 27 3.75 4.70 3.18
CA THR A 27 4.20 4.67 4.59
C THR A 27 3.22 5.37 5.52
N PHE A 28 2.74 6.55 5.14
CA PHE A 28 1.85 7.36 5.97
C PHE A 28 0.36 7.04 5.78
N SER A 29 -0.01 6.21 4.79
CA SER A 29 -1.41 5.85 4.53
C SER A 29 -2.02 4.95 5.60
N SER A 30 -1.23 4.29 6.45
CA SER A 30 -1.71 3.28 7.40
C SER A 30 -2.85 3.80 8.29
N TRP A 31 -2.68 4.94 8.97
CA TRP A 31 -3.73 5.48 9.86
C TRP A 31 -4.91 6.11 9.11
N PRO A 32 -4.69 6.97 8.09
CA PRO A 32 -5.80 7.52 7.32
C PRO A 32 -6.64 6.45 6.62
N ARG A 33 -6.01 5.38 6.13
CA ARG A 33 -6.68 4.26 5.48
C ARG A 33 -7.52 3.47 6.48
N LEU A 34 -6.99 3.17 7.67
CA LEU A 34 -7.70 2.46 8.73
C LEU A 34 -9.04 3.14 9.09
N LEU A 35 -9.08 4.49 9.14
CA LEU A 35 -10.29 5.25 9.43
C LEU A 35 -11.42 5.00 8.44
N LEU A 36 -11.10 4.70 7.17
CA LEU A 36 -12.09 4.46 6.13
C LEU A 36 -12.39 2.97 5.99
N GLU A 37 -11.34 2.12 5.95
CA GLU A 37 -11.47 0.68 5.72
C GLU A 37 -12.38 0.00 6.72
N VAL A 38 -12.31 0.40 7.99
CA VAL A 38 -13.14 -0.16 9.06
C VAL A 38 -14.63 -0.12 8.71
N PHE A 39 -15.09 0.86 7.92
CA PHE A 39 -16.49 0.98 7.54
C PHE A 39 -16.87 0.20 6.27
N ILE A 40 -15.95 0.04 5.33
CA ILE A 40 -16.23 -0.51 3.98
C ILE A 40 -15.78 -1.95 3.78
N ARG A 41 -14.87 -2.44 4.62
CA ARG A 41 -14.31 -3.80 4.52
C ARG A 41 -14.71 -4.68 5.68
N LYS A 42 -14.65 -5.98 5.46
CA LYS A 42 -14.97 -7.02 6.44
C LYS A 42 -13.89 -8.09 6.44
N ASN A 43 -13.88 -8.94 7.45
CA ASN A 43 -13.02 -10.12 7.51
C ASN A 43 -11.52 -9.78 7.40
N PHE A 44 -11.03 -8.78 8.12
CA PHE A 44 -9.60 -8.45 8.14
C PHE A 44 -8.72 -9.62 8.62
N GLY A 45 -7.45 -9.63 8.18
CA GLY A 45 -6.39 -10.48 8.69
C GLY A 45 -5.90 -10.01 10.06
N GLU A 46 -5.27 -10.92 10.81
CA GLU A 46 -4.89 -10.66 12.20
C GLU A 46 -3.81 -9.61 12.38
N ARG A 47 -2.78 -9.65 11.53
CA ARG A 47 -1.69 -8.67 11.51
C ARG A 47 -2.09 -7.39 10.79
N TYR A 48 -3.05 -7.48 9.87
CA TYR A 48 -3.58 -6.32 9.16
C TYR A 48 -4.36 -5.38 10.10
N PHE A 49 -5.31 -5.92 10.87
CA PHE A 49 -6.14 -5.14 11.79
C PHE A 49 -5.86 -5.51 13.24
N THR A 50 -5.37 -4.53 14.01
CA THR A 50 -5.23 -4.63 15.46
C THR A 50 -6.10 -3.58 16.16
N LEU A 51 -6.80 -4.00 17.22
CA LEU A 51 -7.61 -3.07 18.01
C LEU A 51 -6.76 -1.99 18.67
N SER A 52 -5.52 -2.32 19.05
CA SER A 52 -4.57 -1.36 19.63
C SER A 52 -4.34 -0.17 18.69
N SER A 53 -4.03 -0.41 17.40
CA SER A 53 -3.88 0.65 16.41
C SER A 53 -5.15 1.51 16.26
N ALA A 54 -6.34 0.89 16.26
CA ALA A 54 -7.59 1.63 16.18
C ALA A 54 -7.83 2.50 17.42
N VAL A 55 -7.54 2.01 18.63
CA VAL A 55 -7.63 2.79 19.87
C VAL A 55 -6.63 3.94 19.89
N THR A 56 -5.39 3.72 19.42
CA THR A 56 -4.39 4.80 19.30
C THR A 56 -4.88 5.90 18.37
N VAL A 57 -5.38 5.55 17.18
CA VAL A 57 -5.93 6.53 16.22
C VAL A 57 -7.14 7.26 16.80
N PHE A 58 -8.06 6.54 17.47
CA PHE A 58 -9.20 7.15 18.16
C PHE A 58 -8.75 8.17 19.20
N SER A 59 -7.83 7.83 20.09
CA SER A 59 -7.37 8.71 21.16
C SER A 59 -6.70 9.97 20.62
N ILE A 60 -5.83 9.85 19.62
CA ILE A 60 -5.18 11.00 18.98
C ILE A 60 -6.23 11.94 18.38
N LEU A 61 -7.16 11.41 17.59
CA LEU A 61 -8.17 12.22 16.91
C LEU A 61 -9.25 12.76 17.85
N PHE A 62 -9.50 12.09 18.98
CA PHE A 62 -10.44 12.56 20.00
C PHE A 62 -9.92 13.83 20.70
N LEU A 63 -8.61 13.88 20.97
CA LEU A 63 -7.96 15.03 21.62
C LEU A 63 -7.66 16.17 20.65
N LEU A 64 -7.51 15.87 19.34
CA LEU A 64 -7.08 16.83 18.33
C LEU A 64 -7.93 18.13 18.27
N PRO A 65 -9.28 18.10 18.26
CA PRO A 65 -10.08 19.32 18.28
C PRO A 65 -9.80 20.23 19.48
N GLY A 66 -9.59 19.64 20.66
CA GLY A 66 -9.27 20.38 21.88
C GLY A 66 -7.90 21.05 21.77
N PHE A 67 -6.90 20.31 21.28
CA PHE A 67 -5.56 20.85 21.04
C PHE A 67 -5.56 22.03 20.06
N LEU A 68 -6.29 21.91 18.94
CA LEU A 68 -6.44 22.99 17.96
C LEU A 68 -7.23 24.19 18.49
N GLN A 69 -8.08 23.99 19.50
CA GLN A 69 -8.82 25.09 20.12
C GLN A 69 -7.96 25.84 21.15
N ILE A 70 -7.08 25.16 21.88
CA ILE A 70 -6.18 25.79 22.86
C ILE A 70 -5.32 26.88 22.19
N SER A 71 -4.82 26.65 20.97
CA SER A 71 -4.06 27.65 20.23
C SER A 71 -4.89 28.91 19.88
N ASN A 72 -6.21 28.77 19.74
CA ASN A 72 -7.11 29.89 19.45
C ASN A 72 -7.59 30.61 20.73
N VAL A 73 -7.74 29.88 21.84
CA VAL A 73 -8.23 30.42 23.13
C VAL A 73 -7.22 31.34 23.81
N MET A 74 -5.91 31.21 23.52
CA MET A 74 -4.93 32.23 23.96
C MET A 74 -5.29 33.66 23.49
N PHE A 75 -6.18 33.80 22.50
CA PHE A 75 -6.60 35.09 21.95
C PHE A 75 -8.12 35.35 22.03
N GLN A 76 -8.95 34.40 22.48
CA GLN A 76 -10.43 34.52 22.45
C GLN A 76 -11.13 33.73 23.57
N GLU A 77 -12.31 34.20 23.99
CA GLU A 77 -13.16 33.51 24.99
C GLU A 77 -13.65 32.13 24.49
N PHE A 78 -13.56 31.12 25.36
CA PHE A 78 -14.01 29.75 25.04
C PHE A 78 -15.52 29.58 25.26
N HIS A 79 -16.26 29.36 24.17
CA HIS A 79 -17.68 29.01 24.24
C HIS A 79 -17.90 27.51 23.97
N PHE A 80 -18.11 26.73 25.03
CA PHE A 80 -18.28 25.27 24.94
C PHE A 80 -19.41 24.83 24.00
N GLY A 81 -20.55 25.52 24.00
CA GLY A 81 -21.68 25.18 23.11
C GLY A 81 -21.34 25.30 21.63
N LYS A 82 -20.63 26.37 21.24
CA LYS A 82 -20.16 26.57 19.85
C LYS A 82 -19.10 25.53 19.48
N PHE A 83 -18.21 25.19 20.41
CA PHE A 83 -17.22 24.12 20.22
C PHE A 83 -17.88 22.77 19.94
N MET A 84 -18.82 22.36 20.80
CA MET A 84 -19.52 21.08 20.65
C MET A 84 -20.35 21.03 19.37
N ALA A 85 -21.06 22.11 19.01
CA ALA A 85 -21.80 22.16 17.74
C ALA A 85 -20.88 22.02 16.51
N LYS A 86 -19.70 22.65 16.55
CA LYS A 86 -18.71 22.59 15.47
C LYS A 86 -18.07 21.21 15.31
N TYR A 87 -17.82 20.50 16.41
CA TYR A 87 -17.15 19.19 16.39
C TYR A 87 -18.07 18.00 16.68
N ALA A 88 -19.39 18.20 16.74
CA ALA A 88 -20.35 17.14 17.03
C ALA A 88 -20.23 15.97 16.04
N SER A 89 -20.20 16.28 14.73
CA SER A 89 -20.06 15.28 13.68
C SER A 89 -18.76 14.49 13.79
N TRP A 90 -17.65 15.17 14.16
CA TRP A 90 -16.35 14.55 14.40
C TRP A 90 -16.41 13.50 15.52
N TYR A 91 -16.96 13.86 16.68
CA TYR A 91 -17.06 12.93 17.80
C TYR A 91 -18.00 11.76 17.49
N VAL A 92 -19.14 12.02 16.85
CA VAL A 92 -20.06 10.96 16.40
C VAL A 92 -19.33 9.98 15.46
N PHE A 93 -18.58 10.49 14.48
CA PHE A 93 -17.77 9.66 13.59
C PHE A 93 -16.75 8.81 14.34
N LEU A 94 -16.02 9.38 15.32
CA LEU A 94 -15.03 8.64 16.11
C LEU A 94 -15.67 7.53 16.95
N PHE A 95 -16.82 7.78 17.57
CA PHE A 95 -17.53 6.74 18.32
C PHE A 95 -18.05 5.62 17.41
N LEU A 96 -18.53 5.96 16.21
CA LEU A 96 -18.92 4.97 15.20
C LEU A 96 -17.70 4.16 14.74
N PHE A 97 -16.57 4.81 14.49
CA PHE A 97 -15.31 4.15 14.12
C PHE A 97 -14.90 3.15 15.20
N LEU A 98 -14.82 3.57 16.47
CA LEU A 98 -14.44 2.70 17.58
C LEU A 98 -15.41 1.52 17.74
N ARG A 99 -16.73 1.77 17.63
CA ARG A 99 -17.75 0.72 17.69
C ARG A 99 -17.56 -0.33 16.59
N VAL A 100 -17.31 0.09 15.36
CA VAL A 100 -17.10 -0.83 14.23
C VAL A 100 -15.74 -1.55 14.35
N SER A 101 -14.69 -0.89 14.83
CA SER A 101 -13.41 -1.51 15.15
C SER A 101 -13.53 -2.59 16.24
N LEU A 102 -14.33 -2.35 17.29
CA LEU A 102 -14.62 -3.35 18.32
C LEU A 102 -15.35 -4.56 17.74
N LYS A 103 -16.28 -4.34 16.80
CA LYS A 103 -16.96 -5.41 16.07
C LYS A 103 -15.95 -6.26 15.28
N HIS A 104 -15.09 -5.64 14.46
CA HIS A 104 -14.06 -6.36 13.70
C HIS A 104 -13.11 -7.15 14.60
N ASN A 105 -12.74 -6.61 15.76
CA ASN A 105 -11.91 -7.35 16.72
C ASN A 105 -12.61 -8.60 17.27
N ARG A 106 -13.93 -8.54 17.49
CA ARG A 106 -14.72 -9.71 17.90
C ARG A 106 -14.86 -10.72 16.76
N ASP A 107 -15.11 -10.26 15.54
CA ASP A 107 -15.23 -11.12 14.36
C ASP A 107 -13.89 -11.84 14.07
N LYS A 108 -12.76 -11.14 14.28
CA LYS A 108 -11.43 -11.75 14.20
C LYS A 108 -11.24 -12.87 15.23
N LYS A 109 -11.63 -12.67 16.49
CA LYS A 109 -11.49 -13.68 17.54
C LYS A 109 -12.31 -14.96 17.30
N ARG A 110 -13.35 -14.88 16.47
CA ARG A 110 -14.24 -16.01 16.14
C ARG A 110 -13.76 -16.86 14.98
N ASN A 111 -12.93 -16.29 14.11
CA ASN A 111 -12.34 -17.03 13.00
C ASN A 111 -10.99 -17.58 13.46
N PRO A 112 -10.80 -18.92 13.51
CA PRO A 112 -9.57 -19.52 13.98
C PRO A 112 -8.36 -18.99 13.20
N SER A 113 -7.26 -18.84 13.93
CA SER A 113 -6.16 -17.94 13.63
C SER A 113 -5.18 -18.50 12.58
N VAL A 114 -4.21 -17.66 12.25
CA VAL A 114 -3.12 -17.81 11.27
C VAL A 114 -2.31 -19.12 11.38
N PHE A 115 -2.45 -19.86 12.48
CA PHE A 115 -1.78 -21.15 12.68
C PHE A 115 -2.39 -22.31 11.88
N ASP A 116 -3.62 -22.16 11.37
CA ASP A 116 -4.27 -23.17 10.53
C ASP A 116 -3.99 -22.97 9.03
N PHE A 117 -3.13 -22.02 8.66
CA PHE A 117 -2.82 -21.61 7.26
C PHE A 117 -4.04 -21.22 6.39
N ALA A 118 -5.26 -21.24 6.95
CA ALA A 118 -6.50 -20.98 6.23
C ALA A 118 -6.65 -19.52 5.78
N LYS A 119 -5.96 -18.58 6.46
CA LYS A 119 -6.10 -17.15 6.19
C LYS A 119 -4.78 -16.40 6.24
N PHE A 120 -4.54 -15.62 5.20
CA PHE A 120 -3.40 -14.72 5.14
C PHE A 120 -3.50 -13.64 6.23
N SER A 121 -2.49 -13.59 7.11
CA SER A 121 -2.48 -12.69 8.27
C SER A 121 -2.55 -11.20 7.93
N LEU A 122 -2.08 -10.82 6.74
CA LEU A 122 -2.06 -9.43 6.24
C LEU A 122 -3.21 -9.15 5.27
N TYR A 123 -4.24 -10.00 5.25
CA TYR A 123 -5.41 -9.80 4.39
C TYR A 123 -6.12 -8.49 4.75
N ALA A 124 -6.25 -7.58 3.77
CA ALA A 124 -6.83 -6.24 3.95
C ALA A 124 -8.36 -6.25 4.12
N GLY A 125 -8.99 -7.42 4.11
CA GLY A 125 -10.43 -7.58 4.19
C GLY A 125 -11.10 -7.62 2.81
N GLU A 126 -12.33 -8.11 2.81
CA GLU A 126 -13.17 -8.24 1.63
C GLU A 126 -13.75 -6.89 1.22
N ILE A 127 -13.67 -6.61 -0.08
CA ILE A 127 -14.28 -5.45 -0.73
C ILE A 127 -15.79 -5.74 -0.89
N ASP A 128 -16.63 -4.80 -0.49
CA ASP A 128 -18.09 -4.95 -0.67
C ASP A 128 -18.43 -5.06 -2.18
N PRO A 129 -19.18 -6.09 -2.62
CA PRO A 129 -19.59 -6.28 -4.01
C PRO A 129 -20.23 -5.04 -4.67
N ARG A 130 -20.83 -4.16 -3.86
CA ARG A 130 -21.46 -2.92 -4.33
C ARG A 130 -20.47 -1.98 -5.02
N PHE A 131 -19.20 -1.96 -4.59
CA PHE A 131 -18.19 -1.12 -5.21
C PHE A 131 -17.84 -1.55 -6.63
N TYR A 132 -17.90 -2.85 -6.93
CA TYR A 132 -17.68 -3.34 -8.30
C TYR A 132 -18.76 -2.91 -9.30
N ARG A 133 -19.95 -2.55 -8.79
CA ARG A 133 -21.07 -2.06 -9.61
C ARG A 133 -20.92 -0.59 -10.02
N LEU A 134 -20.06 0.17 -9.35
CA LEU A 134 -19.72 1.53 -9.74
C LEU A 134 -18.82 1.47 -10.98
N LYS A 135 -19.41 1.60 -12.17
CA LYS A 135 -18.67 1.66 -13.42
C LYS A 135 -18.03 3.03 -13.56
N ILE A 136 -16.71 3.09 -13.34
CA ILE A 136 -15.92 4.27 -13.73
C ILE A 136 -15.83 4.26 -15.26
N PRO A 137 -16.19 5.36 -15.94
CA PRO A 137 -16.08 5.42 -17.38
C PRO A 137 -14.62 5.17 -17.80
N PHE A 138 -14.43 4.43 -18.90
CA PHE A 138 -13.12 4.10 -19.50
C PHE A 138 -12.24 3.05 -18.81
N ARG A 139 -12.69 2.35 -17.75
CA ARG A 139 -11.93 1.23 -17.15
C ARG A 139 -12.79 0.03 -16.80
N LYS A 140 -12.25 -1.18 -16.99
CA LYS A 140 -12.86 -2.43 -16.50
C LYS A 140 -12.80 -2.45 -14.96
N SER A 141 -13.87 -2.89 -14.31
CA SER A 141 -13.94 -3.02 -12.85
C SER A 141 -13.01 -4.15 -12.39
N ASN A 142 -11.77 -3.79 -12.09
CA ASN A 142 -10.76 -4.65 -11.48
C ASN A 142 -10.64 -4.23 -9.99
N PRO A 143 -10.40 -5.16 -9.04
CA PRO A 143 -10.05 -4.85 -7.66
C PRO A 143 -9.15 -3.60 -7.51
N ARG A 144 -8.08 -3.49 -8.30
CA ARG A 144 -7.18 -2.32 -8.31
C ARG A 144 -7.88 -0.99 -8.53
N THR A 145 -8.83 -0.95 -9.45
CA THR A 145 -9.59 0.27 -9.76
C THR A 145 -10.58 0.59 -8.66
N VAL A 146 -11.17 -0.44 -8.04
CA VAL A 146 -12.09 -0.28 -6.92
C VAL A 146 -11.36 0.31 -5.70
N GLU A 147 -10.21 -0.25 -5.32
CA GLU A 147 -9.46 0.19 -4.16
C GLU A 147 -8.84 1.60 -4.36
N ILE A 148 -8.30 1.88 -5.54
CA ILE A 148 -7.65 3.18 -5.79
C ILE A 148 -8.69 4.29 -5.96
N PHE A 149 -9.84 4.02 -6.58
CA PHE A 149 -10.80 5.07 -6.95
C PHE A 149 -12.14 4.91 -6.27
N SER A 150 -12.82 3.77 -6.40
CA SER A 150 -14.24 3.66 -6.03
C SER A 150 -14.49 3.73 -4.53
N GLU A 151 -13.68 3.02 -3.73
CA GLU A 151 -13.75 3.04 -2.27
C GLU A 151 -13.49 4.45 -1.68
N PRO A 152 -12.35 5.10 -1.97
CA PRO A 152 -12.08 6.43 -1.42
C PRO A 152 -13.01 7.51 -1.98
N LEU A 153 -13.55 7.37 -3.20
CA LEU A 153 -14.42 8.37 -3.81
C LEU A 153 -15.69 8.63 -2.98
N ILE A 154 -16.30 7.60 -2.38
CA ILE A 154 -17.51 7.79 -1.56
C ILE A 154 -17.20 8.68 -0.34
N PHE A 155 -16.08 8.42 0.33
CA PHE A 155 -15.66 9.22 1.48
C PHE A 155 -15.17 10.61 1.08
N PHE A 156 -14.56 10.74 -0.09
CA PHE A 156 -14.13 12.03 -0.63
C PHE A 156 -15.34 12.93 -0.90
N LEU A 157 -16.36 12.42 -1.59
CA LEU A 157 -17.60 13.15 -1.88
C LEU A 157 -18.38 13.47 -0.60
N GLY A 158 -18.49 12.50 0.32
CA GLY A 158 -19.08 12.74 1.65
C GLY A 158 -18.30 13.80 2.45
N GLY A 159 -16.97 13.78 2.34
CA GLY A 159 -16.08 14.76 2.94
C GLY A 159 -16.28 16.16 2.39
N ILE A 160 -16.41 16.31 1.06
CA ILE A 160 -16.76 17.59 0.41
C ILE A 160 -18.12 18.09 0.93
N GLY A 161 -19.14 17.22 0.97
CA GLY A 161 -20.46 17.60 1.48
C GLY A 161 -20.39 18.14 2.91
N LEU A 162 -19.67 17.46 3.81
CA LEU A 162 -19.46 17.91 5.18
C LEU A 162 -18.64 19.20 5.26
N TYR A 163 -17.62 19.36 4.42
CA TYR A 163 -16.80 20.56 4.36
C TYR A 163 -17.62 21.79 3.95
N LEU A 164 -18.52 21.65 2.96
CA LEU A 164 -19.44 22.70 2.53
C LEU A 164 -20.45 23.09 3.63
N LEU A 165 -20.81 22.14 4.52
CA LEU A 165 -21.60 22.41 5.73
C LEU A 165 -20.77 22.96 6.91
N ALA A 166 -19.54 23.43 6.63
CA ALA A 166 -18.58 23.94 7.60
C ALA A 166 -18.24 22.94 8.74
N GLN A 167 -18.38 21.63 8.50
CA GLN A 167 -18.02 20.59 9.45
C GLN A 167 -16.53 20.21 9.28
N PRO A 168 -15.68 20.36 10.31
CA PRO A 168 -14.24 20.04 10.22
C PRO A 168 -13.94 18.58 9.84
N LEU A 169 -14.86 17.66 10.17
CA LEU A 169 -14.79 16.25 9.76
C LEU A 169 -14.67 16.09 8.24
N GLY A 170 -15.28 16.98 7.46
CA GLY A 170 -15.21 16.93 6.00
C GLY A 170 -13.78 16.97 5.48
N MET A 171 -12.95 17.86 6.03
CA MET A 171 -11.54 17.96 5.66
C MET A 171 -10.75 16.70 6.02
N LEU A 172 -11.02 16.12 7.20
CA LEU A 172 -10.39 14.85 7.59
C LEU A 172 -10.69 13.74 6.58
N LEU A 173 -11.97 13.56 6.21
CA LEU A 173 -12.36 12.53 5.25
C LEU A 173 -11.76 12.74 3.86
N ILE A 174 -11.67 14.00 3.40
CA ILE A 174 -11.01 14.34 2.13
C ILE A 174 -9.54 13.90 2.17
N VAL A 175 -8.79 14.29 3.21
CA VAL A 175 -7.38 13.92 3.36
C VAL A 175 -7.23 12.41 3.46
N CYS A 176 -8.04 11.74 4.28
CA CYS A 176 -8.00 10.29 4.40
C CYS A 176 -8.25 9.57 3.08
N SER A 177 -9.19 10.08 2.27
CA SER A 177 -9.52 9.50 0.96
C SER A 177 -8.38 9.65 -0.05
N LEU A 178 -7.66 10.78 -0.01
CA LEU A 178 -6.47 11.00 -0.84
C LEU A 178 -5.33 10.05 -0.44
N PHE A 179 -5.04 9.94 0.86
CA PHE A 179 -4.04 9.01 1.38
C PHE A 179 -4.39 7.56 1.09
N TYR A 180 -5.67 7.19 1.17
CA TYR A 180 -6.17 5.88 0.80
C TYR A 180 -5.87 5.58 -0.67
N SER A 181 -6.30 6.46 -1.57
CA SER A 181 -6.13 6.32 -3.02
C SER A 181 -4.65 6.20 -3.42
N LEU A 182 -3.82 7.14 -2.95
CA LEU A 182 -2.39 7.18 -3.27
C LEU A 182 -1.60 6.06 -2.58
N GLY A 183 -1.99 5.67 -1.36
CA GLY A 183 -1.40 4.55 -0.64
C GLY A 183 -1.59 3.22 -1.37
N TYR A 184 -2.81 2.95 -1.86
CA TYR A 184 -3.07 1.78 -2.69
C TYR A 184 -2.35 1.87 -4.04
N ALA A 185 -2.38 3.03 -4.71
CA ALA A 185 -1.65 3.21 -5.97
C ALA A 185 -0.15 2.93 -5.79
N GLY A 186 0.44 3.36 -4.68
CA GLY A 186 1.82 3.07 -4.29
C GLY A 186 2.06 1.58 -4.04
N ALA A 187 1.22 0.93 -3.22
CA ALA A 187 1.33 -0.51 -2.93
C ALA A 187 1.29 -1.35 -4.22
N TYR A 188 0.35 -1.02 -5.10
CA TYR A 188 0.19 -1.65 -6.39
C TYR A 188 1.37 -1.40 -7.34
N HIS A 189 1.95 -0.21 -7.33
CA HIS A 189 3.13 0.10 -8.13
C HIS A 189 4.36 -0.66 -7.64
N ILE A 190 4.54 -0.78 -6.32
CA ILE A 190 5.63 -1.56 -5.71
C ILE A 190 5.46 -3.04 -6.04
N GLY A 191 4.24 -3.57 -5.93
CA GLY A 191 3.93 -4.96 -6.27
C GLY A 191 4.19 -5.29 -7.74
N ASP A 192 3.74 -4.44 -8.67
CA ASP A 192 4.00 -4.64 -10.11
C ASP A 192 5.49 -4.63 -10.42
N ASN A 193 6.23 -3.66 -9.87
CA ASN A 193 7.68 -3.59 -10.05
C ASN A 193 8.36 -4.83 -9.49
N PHE A 194 7.97 -5.31 -8.30
CA PHE A 194 8.54 -6.52 -7.72
C PHE A 194 8.34 -7.75 -8.62
N VAL A 195 7.16 -7.90 -9.23
CA VAL A 195 6.89 -9.00 -10.17
C VAL A 195 7.74 -8.87 -11.43
N MET A 196 7.82 -7.67 -12.01
CA MET A 196 8.67 -7.42 -13.18
C MET A 196 10.14 -7.66 -12.86
N ASP A 197 10.60 -7.26 -11.67
CA ASP A 197 11.97 -7.47 -11.23
C ASP A 197 12.31 -8.96 -11.16
N LYS A 198 11.35 -9.80 -10.78
CA LYS A 198 11.52 -11.26 -10.75
C LYS A 198 11.52 -11.89 -12.14
N ILE A 199 10.68 -11.39 -13.05
CA ILE A 199 10.69 -11.84 -14.44
C ILE A 199 12.02 -11.48 -15.11
N ASP A 200 12.49 -10.26 -14.93
CA ASP A 200 13.75 -9.80 -15.50
C ASP A 200 14.94 -10.54 -14.86
N GLU A 201 14.91 -10.83 -13.56
CA GLU A 201 15.93 -11.67 -12.91
C GLU A 201 16.00 -13.06 -13.56
N MET A 202 14.85 -13.67 -13.89
CA MET A 202 14.80 -14.95 -14.61
C MET A 202 15.37 -14.83 -16.03
N ILE A 203 14.97 -13.81 -16.79
CA ILE A 203 15.49 -13.56 -18.15
C ILE A 203 17.01 -13.34 -18.10
N CYS A 204 17.50 -12.52 -17.18
CA CYS A 204 18.92 -12.26 -17.01
C CYS A 204 19.70 -13.54 -16.71
N ASN A 205 19.16 -14.45 -15.89
CA ASN A 205 19.81 -15.72 -15.59
C ASN A 205 19.88 -16.65 -16.82
N GLU A 206 18.80 -16.73 -17.58
CA GLU A 206 18.71 -17.57 -18.77
C GLU A 206 19.60 -17.05 -19.91
N GLU A 207 19.62 -15.72 -20.12
CA GLU A 207 20.36 -15.07 -21.21
C GLU A 207 21.80 -14.66 -20.82
N LEU A 208 22.23 -14.89 -19.57
CA LEU A 208 23.54 -14.47 -19.10
C LEU A 208 24.64 -15.11 -19.92
N GLU A 209 24.56 -16.44 -20.12
CA GLU A 209 25.59 -17.17 -20.87
C GLU A 209 25.64 -16.69 -22.33
N ASP A 210 24.48 -16.56 -22.97
CA ASP A 210 24.40 -16.15 -24.36
C ASP A 210 24.88 -14.71 -24.60
N SER A 211 24.50 -13.78 -23.74
CA SER A 211 24.96 -12.39 -23.84
C SER A 211 26.41 -12.23 -23.40
N PHE A 212 26.83 -12.84 -22.28
CA PHE A 212 28.16 -12.62 -21.70
C PHE A 212 29.24 -13.50 -22.33
N VAL A 213 29.00 -14.80 -22.49
CA VAL A 213 29.97 -15.76 -23.00
C VAL A 213 29.99 -15.73 -24.53
N ASN A 214 28.81 -15.87 -25.14
CA ASN A 214 28.68 -16.04 -26.59
C ASN A 214 28.59 -14.71 -27.37
N ASP A 215 28.49 -13.58 -26.67
CA ASP A 215 28.45 -12.24 -27.25
C ASP A 215 27.32 -12.05 -28.27
N LYS A 216 26.19 -12.74 -28.07
CA LYS A 216 24.99 -12.60 -28.90
C LYS A 216 24.41 -11.18 -28.78
N ASP A 217 23.83 -10.70 -29.88
CA ASP A 217 23.19 -9.39 -29.95
C ASP A 217 21.89 -9.36 -29.13
N PRO A 218 21.47 -8.20 -28.57
CA PRO A 218 20.22 -8.08 -27.82
C PRO A 218 18.97 -8.56 -28.57
N SER A 219 18.96 -8.52 -29.90
CA SER A 219 17.87 -9.09 -30.71
C SER A 219 17.74 -10.62 -30.58
N GLU A 220 18.81 -11.31 -30.21
CA GLU A 220 18.84 -12.77 -30.00
C GLU A 220 18.66 -13.16 -28.52
N THR A 221 18.81 -12.23 -27.58
CA THR A 221 18.79 -12.48 -26.13
C THR A 221 17.61 -11.81 -25.43
N ARG A 222 16.42 -11.76 -26.07
CA ARG A 222 15.20 -11.11 -25.53
C ARG A 222 15.40 -9.66 -25.08
N GLY A 223 16.35 -8.94 -25.69
CA GLY A 223 16.72 -7.57 -25.34
C GLY A 223 17.75 -7.44 -24.21
N PHE A 224 18.20 -8.55 -23.60
CA PHE A 224 19.21 -8.52 -22.55
C PHE A 224 20.60 -8.26 -23.11
N ARG A 225 21.27 -7.24 -22.59
CA ARG A 225 22.66 -6.91 -22.92
C ARG A 225 23.50 -6.85 -21.67
N PHE A 226 24.61 -7.58 -21.65
CA PHE A 226 25.62 -7.38 -20.62
C PHE A 226 26.38 -6.06 -20.84
N TYR A 227 26.26 -5.13 -19.89
CA TYR A 227 27.02 -3.88 -19.85
C TYR A 227 28.26 -4.06 -18.97
N GLY A 228 29.42 -4.19 -19.60
CA GLY A 228 30.71 -4.30 -18.92
C GLY A 228 31.81 -4.78 -19.85
N LYS A 229 33.07 -4.62 -19.44
CA LYS A 229 34.20 -5.15 -20.19
C LYS A 229 34.28 -6.67 -19.98
N LYS A 230 34.19 -7.42 -21.07
CA LYS A 230 34.29 -8.89 -21.06
C LYS A 230 35.76 -9.31 -21.18
N PRO A 231 36.21 -10.40 -20.54
CA PRO A 231 37.49 -11.03 -20.85
C PRO A 231 37.58 -11.37 -22.35
N ASN A 232 38.79 -11.38 -22.92
CA ASN A 232 38.97 -11.76 -24.32
C ASN A 232 38.80 -13.27 -24.53
N ASP A 233 39.19 -14.08 -23.54
CA ASP A 233 39.09 -15.52 -23.57
C ASP A 233 37.68 -16.02 -23.19
N GLN A 234 37.13 -16.94 -23.98
CA GLN A 234 35.77 -17.48 -23.81
C GLN A 234 35.66 -18.43 -22.61
N GLU A 235 36.70 -19.22 -22.30
CA GLU A 235 36.69 -20.07 -21.11
C GLU A 235 36.67 -19.25 -19.84
N MET A 236 37.46 -18.17 -19.80
CA MET A 236 37.44 -17.22 -18.69
C MET A 236 36.06 -16.57 -18.55
N ARG A 237 35.36 -16.25 -19.65
CA ARG A 237 33.97 -15.77 -19.60
C ARG A 237 33.04 -16.80 -18.96
N ARG A 238 33.14 -18.08 -19.32
CA ARG A 238 32.32 -19.15 -18.70
C ARG A 238 32.57 -19.26 -17.19
N LYS A 239 33.83 -19.22 -16.77
CA LYS A 239 34.20 -19.22 -15.35
C LYS A 239 33.59 -18.03 -14.62
N VAL A 240 33.73 -16.82 -15.16
CA VAL A 240 33.16 -15.61 -14.57
C VAL A 240 31.62 -15.66 -14.53
N ALA A 241 30.97 -16.13 -15.60
CA ALA A 241 29.51 -16.27 -15.65
C ALA A 241 29.00 -17.23 -14.55
N SER A 242 29.70 -18.35 -14.33
CA SER A 242 29.34 -19.29 -13.26
C SER A 242 29.44 -18.68 -11.86
N LEU A 243 30.33 -17.69 -11.65
CA LEU A 243 30.47 -16.96 -10.40
C LEU A 243 29.43 -15.82 -10.24
N MET A 244 28.76 -15.41 -11.32
CA MET A 244 27.72 -14.38 -11.30
C MET A 244 26.35 -14.92 -10.89
N THR A 245 26.14 -16.23 -11.01
CA THR A 245 24.92 -16.92 -10.57
C THR A 245 25.19 -17.68 -9.29
N VAL A 246 24.44 -17.39 -8.23
CA VAL A 246 24.49 -18.17 -6.99
C VAL A 246 23.26 -19.07 -6.95
N ASP A 247 23.45 -20.38 -6.80
CA ASP A 247 22.35 -21.28 -6.52
C ASP A 247 21.80 -20.96 -5.12
N GLU A 248 20.57 -20.45 -5.03
CA GLU A 248 19.88 -20.40 -3.74
C GLU A 248 19.61 -21.82 -3.28
N GLU A 249 20.28 -22.23 -2.21
CA GLU A 249 19.92 -23.42 -1.43
C GLU A 249 18.46 -23.29 -1.00
N ILE A 250 17.58 -24.09 -1.61
CA ILE A 250 16.20 -24.19 -1.18
C ILE A 250 16.21 -25.08 0.06
N TYR A 251 16.15 -24.47 1.24
CA TYR A 251 15.88 -25.21 2.46
C TYR A 251 14.44 -25.70 2.40
N GLU A 252 14.25 -26.98 2.05
CA GLU A 252 12.95 -27.63 2.18
C GLU A 252 12.57 -27.65 3.66
N ALA A 253 11.50 -26.93 4.02
CA ALA A 253 10.90 -27.04 5.33
C ALA A 253 10.29 -28.44 5.46
N ARG A 254 10.94 -29.30 6.24
CA ARG A 254 10.43 -30.62 6.64
C ARG A 254 9.31 -30.51 7.65
#